data_AF-A0A355WKU6-F1
#
_entry.id   AF-A0A355WKU6-F1
#
_cell.length_a   1.000
_cell.length_b   1.000
_cell.length_c   1.000
_cell.angle_alpha   90.00
_cell.angle_beta   90.00
_cell.angle_gamma   90.00
#
_symmetry.space_group_name_H-M   'P 1'
#
loop_
_entity.id
_entity.type
_entity.pdbx_description
1 polymer ?
#
loop_
_entity_poly.entity_id
_entity_poly.type
_entity_poly.pdbx_seq_one_letter_code
_entity_poly.pdbx_strand_id
1 'polypeptide(L)' 'GNFLYSTGANEFAGRFTQGHFDLPMMGTTITVDETCVVKDGVLTA' A
#
# COMPACT_ATOMS: atom_id res chain seq x y z
N GLY A 1 -0.50 4.12 10.85
CA GLY A 1 -0.58 3.92 9.40
C GLY A 1 -0.92 2.48 9.12
N ASN A 2 -1.83 2.24 8.18
CA ASN A 2 -1.91 0.96 7.46
C ASN A 2 -1.02 1.05 6.21
N PHE A 3 -0.56 -0.09 5.69
CA PHE A 3 -0.08 -0.19 4.32
C PHE A 3 -1.17 -0.86 3.50
N LEU A 4 -1.75 -0.13 2.56
CA LEU A 4 -2.80 -0.63 1.67
C LEU A 4 -2.19 -0.92 0.31
N TYR A 5 -2.27 -2.17 -0.12
CA TYR A 5 -1.95 -2.55 -1.50
C TYR A 5 -3.15 -3.26 -2.11
N SER A 6 -3.28 -3.13 -3.42
CA SER A 6 -4.39 -3.70 -4.16
C SER A 6 -3.92 -4.69 -5.22
N THR A 7 -4.81 -5.60 -5.60
CA THR A 7 -4.64 -6.49 -6.74
C THR A 7 -5.88 -6.44 -7.60
N GLY A 8 -5.71 -6.63 -8.91
CA GLY A 8 -6.83 -6.60 -9.85
C GLY A 8 -6.69 -5.57 -10.95
N ALA A 9 -7.81 -4.91 -11.28
CA ALA A 9 -7.88 -3.95 -12.38
C ALA A 9 -7.02 -2.70 -12.13
N ASN A 10 -6.32 -2.26 -13.17
CA ASN A 10 -5.67 -0.97 -13.28
C ASN A 10 -5.79 -0.49 -14.73
N GLU A 11 -6.88 0.23 -15.02
CA GLU A 11 -7.23 0.71 -16.36
C GLU A 11 -6.22 1.73 -16.89
N PHE A 12 -5.62 2.54 -16.01
CA PHE A 12 -4.54 3.48 -16.36
C PHE A 12 -3.28 2.77 -16.85
N ALA A 13 -3.08 1.51 -16.44
CA ALA A 13 -2.00 0.65 -16.89
C ALA A 13 -2.46 -0.41 -17.92
N GLY A 14 -3.67 -0.29 -18.47
CA GLY A 14 -4.22 -1.23 -19.46
C GLY A 14 -4.48 -2.64 -18.92
N ARG A 15 -4.62 -2.81 -17.60
CA ARG A 15 -4.88 -4.10 -16.95
C ARG A 15 -6.36 -4.19 -16.57
N PHE A 16 -7.09 -5.08 -17.22
CA PHE A 16 -8.54 -5.24 -17.02
C PHE A 16 -8.84 -6.61 -16.42
N THR A 17 -9.63 -6.63 -15.34
CA THR A 17 -10.18 -7.84 -14.72
C THR A 17 -11.38 -7.46 -13.86
N GLN A 18 -12.26 -8.42 -13.56
CA GLN A 18 -13.50 -8.18 -12.79
C GLN A 18 -13.26 -8.03 -11.29
N GLY A 19 -12.11 -8.48 -10.79
CA GLY A 19 -11.75 -8.35 -9.37
C GLY A 19 -10.88 -7.13 -9.12
N HIS A 20 -11.17 -6.38 -8.05
CA HIS A 20 -10.27 -5.40 -7.45
C HIS A 20 -10.35 -5.58 -5.93
N PHE A 21 -9.23 -5.94 -5.31
CA PHE A 21 -9.16 -6.26 -3.89
C PHE A 21 -8.16 -5.35 -3.20
N ASP A 22 -8.60 -4.73 -2.12
CA ASP A 22 -7.76 -3.91 -1.23
C ASP A 22 -7.41 -4.70 0.02
N LEU A 23 -6.12 -4.83 0.31
CA LEU A 23 -5.61 -5.65 1.40
C LEU A 23 -4.85 -4.76 2.40
N PRO A 24 -5.42 -4.49 3.59
CA PRO A 24 -4.74 -3.69 4.61
C PRO A 24 -3.73 -4.55 5.38
N MET A 25 -2.49 -4.06 5.43
CA MET A 25 -1.43 -4.60 6.28
C MET A 25 -1.23 -3.70 7.50
N MET A 26 -1.28 -4.30 8.69
CA MET A 26 -1.12 -3.62 9.97
C MET A 26 0.30 -3.82 10.51
N GLY A 27 0.77 -2.90 11.37
CA GLY A 27 2.11 -2.99 11.98
C GLY A 27 3.26 -2.86 10.98
N THR A 28 3.02 -2.33 9.78
CA THR A 28 4.03 -2.21 8.72
C THR A 28 4.97 -1.02 8.96
N THR A 29 6.26 -1.22 8.68
CA THR A 29 7.23 -0.13 8.50
C THR A 29 7.30 0.22 7.01
N ILE A 30 7.11 1.50 6.66
CA ILE A 30 7.12 2.01 5.27
C ILE A 30 8.27 3.00 5.12
N THR A 31 9.11 2.75 4.11
CA THR A 31 10.23 3.62 3.73
C THR A 31 9.99 4.14 2.31
N VAL A 32 10.31 5.42 2.08
CA VAL A 32 10.40 6.02 0.75
C VAL A 32 11.86 6.43 0.58
N ASP A 33 12.55 5.72 -0.30
CA ASP A 33 14.01 5.76 -0.39
C ASP A 33 14.62 5.48 1.00
N GLU A 34 15.42 6.41 1.53
CA GLU A 34 16.05 6.29 2.86
C GLU A 34 15.20 6.88 4.00
N THR A 35 14.03 7.46 3.68
CA THR A 35 13.18 8.12 4.68
C THR A 35 12.12 7.15 5.21
N CYS A 36 12.16 6.85 6.51
CA CYS A 36 11.08 6.13 7.19
C CYS A 36 9.90 7.07 7.40
N VAL A 37 8.74 6.76 6.81
CA VAL A 37 7.51 7.57 6.91
C VAL A 37 6.46 6.94 7.83
N VAL A 38 6.52 5.62 8.02
CA VAL A 38 5.72 4.89 9.01
C VAL A 38 6.63 3.86 9.67
N LYS A 39 6.63 3.82 10.99
CA LYS A 39 7.38 2.85 11.79
C LYS A 39 6.40 2.01 12.61
N ASP A 40 6.41 0.69 12.39
CA ASP A 40 5.57 -0.29 13.11
C ASP A 40 4.08 0.11 13.19
N GLY A 41 3.54 0.63 12.08
CA GLY A 41 2.16 1.08 12.01
C GLY A 41 1.89 2.45 12.66
N VAL A 42 2.92 3.23 12.98
CA VAL A 42 2.81 4.61 13.51
C VAL A 42 3.44 5.59 12.53
N LEU A 43 2.75 6.69 12.21
CA LEU A 43 3.28 7.73 11.31
C LEU A 43 4.49 8.41 11.97
N THR A 44 5.59 8.59 11.25
CA THR A 44 6.77 9.32 11.77
C THR A 44 6.55 10.83 11.65
N ALA A 45 7.12 11.59 12.58
CA ALA A 45 7.07 13.06 12.57
C ALA A 45 7.98 13.66 11.49
#